data_AF-A0A4Z0W1C3-F1
#
_entry.id   AF-A0A4Z0W1C3-F1
#
_cell.length_a   1.000
_cell.length_b   1.000
_cell.length_c   1.000
_cell.angle_alpha   90.00
_cell.angle_beta   90.00
_cell.angle_gamma   90.00
#
_symmetry.space_group_name_H-M   'P 1'
#
loop_
_entity.id
_entity.type
_entity.pdbx_description
1 polymer ?
#
loop_
_entity_poly.entity_id
_entity_poly.type
_entity_poly.pdbx_seq_one_letter_code
_entity_poly.pdbx_strand_id
1 'polypeptide(L)'
;MAKYYAVRKGRNPGIYNNWSDCEKQVKGFKEAEYKSFKTKKEAENYLNNIKNEKNISLKDGLTAYIDGSYNHENKEYGSGIYFVKNDQEYFYYFKGNDERFIKSRNVAGELMAAIWIMKYCIDKNIKKLNLFYDYAGIEKWAIGEWKTNKELTKLYKQFYDSIKDKLEIDFFKVEAHSGDEKNDIADNLAKKSLQENKIENLLSKSTFIEDSDNKFFTIKFFEKQNLKSLKDYLKNDFEIILLDDLEPTLEESFKVFSKVSDYQLRFNYYKTKTLTIQGKAFDVFNSVQLFLSQEYNEYKELLEINEDFFSYKIDDIYSDIKNELMPISFDYFNEDVQNLLITSYGLTKNQEYEFIKDYSYSLMPIMRSIEHYIKKIFYNFGIKCNNCSEKDPDCFKNFEMFKIDHKKGKHTLADKNCKSKINNQDIINSLEICYNFYRRRHPYAHSNTLPGATKTISNKSKADEIIIEGINLIESIHKNIQNYL
;
A
#
# COMPACT_ATOMS: atom_id res chain seq x y z
N MET A 1 49.18 -37.66 -13.67
CA MET A 1 48.99 -37.27 -12.25
C MET A 1 47.63 -37.77 -11.79
N ALA A 2 47.57 -38.51 -10.69
CA ALA A 2 46.30 -38.90 -10.08
C ALA A 2 45.52 -37.65 -9.65
N LYS A 3 44.20 -37.64 -9.88
CA LYS A 3 43.30 -36.53 -9.51
C LYS A 3 42.32 -37.03 -8.44
N TYR A 4 41.98 -36.15 -7.52
CA TYR A 4 40.92 -36.38 -6.54
C TYR A 4 39.65 -35.66 -7.00
N TYR A 5 38.50 -36.30 -6.90
CA TYR A 5 37.22 -35.76 -7.34
C TYR A 5 36.31 -35.60 -6.14
N ALA A 6 35.97 -34.36 -5.79
CA ALA A 6 35.05 -34.08 -4.71
C ALA A 6 33.65 -33.87 -5.27
N VAL A 7 32.70 -34.69 -4.83
CA VAL A 7 31.27 -34.56 -5.13
C VAL A 7 30.62 -33.83 -3.97
N ARG A 8 30.11 -32.62 -4.26
CA ARG A 8 29.39 -31.73 -3.33
C ARG A 8 27.89 -32.02 -3.35
N LYS A 9 27.32 -32.28 -4.53
CA LYS A 9 25.92 -32.68 -4.73
C LYS A 9 25.86 -33.81 -5.75
N GLY A 10 25.30 -34.96 -5.36
CA GLY A 10 25.27 -36.19 -6.13
C GLY A 10 24.66 -37.33 -5.30
N ARG A 11 24.59 -38.54 -5.85
CA ARG A 11 24.01 -39.72 -5.17
C ARG A 11 24.68 -39.99 -3.81
N ASN A 12 26.00 -39.94 -3.77
CA ASN A 12 26.79 -40.01 -2.54
C ASN A 12 27.87 -38.90 -2.58
N PRO A 13 27.72 -37.81 -1.79
CA PRO A 13 28.76 -36.80 -1.65
C PRO A 13 30.02 -37.36 -0.96
N GLY A 14 31.21 -36.94 -1.41
CA GLY A 14 32.48 -37.47 -0.91
C GLY A 14 33.65 -37.24 -1.86
N ILE A 15 34.83 -37.75 -1.49
CA ILE A 15 36.05 -37.66 -2.30
C ILE A 15 36.32 -39.02 -2.94
N TYR A 16 36.49 -39.00 -4.26
CA TYR A 16 36.78 -40.16 -5.09
C TYR A 16 38.18 -40.04 -5.69
N ASN A 17 38.89 -41.16 -5.80
CA ASN A 17 40.27 -41.19 -6.31
C ASN A 17 40.34 -41.38 -7.84
N ASN A 18 39.18 -41.54 -8.50
CA ASN A 18 39.09 -41.71 -9.95
C ASN A 18 37.77 -41.15 -10.49
N TRP A 19 37.77 -40.84 -11.78
CA TRP A 19 36.60 -40.27 -12.45
C TRP A 19 35.44 -41.25 -12.53
N SER A 20 35.70 -42.52 -12.82
CA SER A 20 34.64 -43.54 -12.99
C SER A 20 33.71 -43.63 -11.78
N ASP A 21 34.26 -43.60 -10.56
CA ASP A 21 33.46 -43.68 -9.34
C ASP A 21 32.76 -42.37 -9.00
N CYS A 22 33.38 -41.23 -9.30
CA CYS A 22 32.75 -39.90 -9.23
C CYS A 22 31.58 -39.79 -10.21
N GLU A 23 31.76 -40.24 -11.46
CA GLU A 23 30.80 -40.17 -12.54
C GLU A 23 29.50 -40.92 -12.17
N LYS A 24 29.63 -42.10 -11.55
CA LYS A 24 28.47 -42.85 -11.02
C LYS A 24 27.63 -42.04 -10.02
N GLN A 25 28.23 -41.09 -9.31
CA GLN A 25 27.50 -40.28 -8.34
C GLN A 25 26.80 -39.07 -8.96
N VAL A 26 27.34 -38.53 -10.07
CA VAL A 26 26.88 -37.25 -10.63
C VAL A 26 26.10 -37.41 -11.94
N LYS A 27 26.35 -38.48 -12.70
CA LYS A 27 25.73 -38.70 -14.02
C LYS A 27 24.23 -38.93 -13.90
N GLY A 28 23.45 -38.07 -14.55
CA GLY A 28 21.99 -38.10 -14.51
C GLY A 28 21.39 -37.65 -13.17
N PHE A 29 22.19 -37.08 -12.26
CA PHE A 29 21.69 -36.49 -11.01
C PHE A 29 21.41 -34.99 -11.23
N LYS A 30 20.19 -34.55 -10.91
CA LYS A 30 19.75 -33.17 -11.14
C LYS A 30 20.57 -32.20 -10.27
N GLU A 31 21.15 -31.18 -10.90
CA GLU A 31 22.00 -30.16 -10.22
C GLU A 31 23.22 -30.76 -9.48
N ALA A 32 23.88 -31.77 -10.07
CA ALA A 32 25.09 -32.33 -9.48
C ALA A 32 26.25 -31.30 -9.44
N GLU A 33 26.92 -31.19 -8.30
CA GLU A 33 28.06 -30.30 -8.09
C GLU A 33 29.29 -31.15 -7.76
N TYR A 34 30.36 -31.04 -8.56
CA TYR A 34 31.61 -31.77 -8.32
C TYR A 34 32.80 -31.03 -8.94
N LYS A 35 34.00 -31.28 -8.40
CA LYS A 35 35.24 -30.68 -8.90
C LYS A 35 36.44 -31.62 -8.71
N SER A 36 37.39 -31.56 -9.63
CA SER A 36 38.64 -32.33 -9.53
C SER A 36 39.81 -31.48 -9.03
N PHE A 37 40.68 -32.07 -8.22
CA PHE A 37 41.80 -31.45 -7.53
C PHE A 37 43.09 -32.25 -7.71
N LYS A 38 44.24 -31.59 -7.52
CA LYS A 38 45.55 -32.24 -7.64
C LYS A 38 45.95 -32.93 -6.34
N THR A 39 45.42 -32.49 -5.20
CA THR A 39 45.71 -33.09 -3.89
C THR A 39 44.43 -33.45 -3.13
N LYS A 40 44.50 -34.46 -2.26
CA LYS A 40 43.38 -34.86 -1.39
C LYS A 40 42.97 -33.71 -0.45
N LYS A 41 43.95 -32.95 0.04
CA LYS A 41 43.75 -31.80 0.94
C LYS A 41 42.94 -30.68 0.29
N GLU A 42 43.16 -30.40 -1.00
CA GLU A 42 42.32 -29.45 -1.76
C GLU A 42 40.88 -29.94 -1.91
N ALA A 43 40.68 -31.24 -2.16
CA ALA A 43 39.36 -31.87 -2.23
C ALA A 43 38.64 -31.86 -0.86
N GLU A 44 39.37 -32.08 0.24
CA GLU A 44 38.87 -31.97 1.61
C GLU A 44 38.47 -30.53 1.94
N ASN A 45 39.29 -29.54 1.57
CA ASN A 45 38.96 -28.11 1.76
C ASN A 45 37.71 -27.68 0.97
N TYR A 46 37.55 -28.17 -0.25
CA TYR A 46 36.36 -27.90 -1.07
C TYR A 46 35.05 -28.42 -0.43
N LEU A 47 35.11 -29.53 0.32
CA LEU A 47 33.97 -30.06 1.07
C LEU A 47 33.81 -29.38 2.46
N ASN A 48 34.91 -29.01 3.10
CA ASN A 48 34.91 -28.44 4.46
C ASN A 48 34.54 -26.95 4.52
N ASN A 49 34.83 -26.15 3.48
CA ASN A 49 34.45 -24.72 3.47
C ASN A 49 32.95 -24.53 3.68
N ILE A 50 32.09 -25.46 3.25
CA ILE A 50 30.63 -25.37 3.42
C ILE A 50 30.18 -25.60 4.87
N LYS A 51 30.82 -26.54 5.59
CA LYS A 51 30.42 -26.87 6.98
C LYS A 51 30.80 -25.77 7.96
N ASN A 52 31.88 -25.04 7.68
CA ASN A 52 32.34 -23.92 8.51
C ASN A 52 31.74 -22.58 8.07
N GLU A 53 31.51 -22.33 6.77
CA GLU A 53 30.83 -21.11 6.30
C GLU A 53 29.34 -21.10 6.71
N LYS A 54 28.62 -22.22 6.60
CA LYS A 54 27.19 -22.29 7.00
C LYS A 54 26.95 -22.21 8.51
N ASN A 55 27.87 -22.70 9.35
CA ASN A 55 27.71 -22.64 10.81
C ASN A 55 28.15 -21.30 11.42
N ILE A 56 28.98 -20.52 10.72
CA ILE A 56 29.41 -19.19 11.16
C ILE A 56 28.43 -18.11 10.66
N SER A 57 27.80 -18.27 9.48
CA SER A 57 26.88 -17.27 8.93
C SER A 57 25.49 -17.25 9.61
N LEU A 58 24.99 -18.37 10.12
CA LEU A 58 23.65 -18.44 10.75
C LEU A 58 23.56 -17.76 12.13
N LYS A 59 24.70 -17.45 12.76
CA LYS A 59 24.74 -16.78 14.07
C LYS A 59 24.68 -15.26 13.97
N ASP A 60 24.88 -14.70 12.78
CA ASP A 60 24.83 -13.26 12.53
C ASP A 60 23.55 -12.91 11.77
N GLY A 61 22.84 -11.87 12.21
CA GLY A 61 21.55 -11.46 11.66
C GLY A 61 20.32 -12.23 12.18
N LEU A 62 19.15 -11.85 11.65
CA LEU A 62 17.87 -12.49 11.96
C LEU A 62 17.69 -13.75 11.10
N THR A 63 17.34 -14.88 11.70
CA THR A 63 17.03 -16.11 10.96
C THR A 63 15.53 -16.33 10.88
N ALA A 64 15.00 -16.41 9.66
CA ALA A 64 13.57 -16.54 9.40
C ALA A 64 13.25 -17.61 8.36
N TYR A 65 12.09 -18.23 8.52
CA TYR A 65 11.52 -19.27 7.68
C TYR A 65 10.20 -18.74 7.11
N ILE A 66 9.98 -18.95 5.82
CA ILE A 66 8.79 -18.50 5.12
C ILE A 66 8.17 -19.62 4.30
N ASP A 67 6.85 -19.59 4.16
CA ASP A 67 6.12 -20.48 3.27
C ASP A 67 4.83 -19.83 2.74
N GLY A 68 4.24 -20.42 1.70
CA GLY A 68 3.00 -20.00 1.05
C GLY A 68 1.99 -21.13 0.86
N SER A 69 0.71 -20.79 0.96
CA SER A 69 -0.42 -21.69 0.74
C SER A 69 -1.46 -21.05 -0.19
N TYR A 70 -2.42 -21.82 -0.69
CA TYR A 70 -3.46 -21.31 -1.58
C TYR A 70 -4.81 -22.01 -1.41
N ASN A 71 -5.88 -21.23 -1.34
CA ASN A 71 -7.26 -21.71 -1.33
C ASN A 71 -7.91 -21.47 -2.71
N HIS A 72 -8.27 -22.55 -3.38
CA HIS A 72 -8.90 -22.52 -4.70
C HIS A 72 -10.35 -22.01 -4.71
N GLU A 73 -11.11 -22.26 -3.64
CA GLU A 73 -12.52 -21.90 -3.54
C GLU A 73 -12.66 -20.38 -3.38
N ASN A 74 -11.89 -19.81 -2.45
CA ASN A 74 -11.93 -18.37 -2.14
C ASN A 74 -11.01 -17.52 -3.03
N LYS A 75 -10.14 -18.16 -3.84
CA LYS A 75 -9.08 -17.49 -4.61
C LYS A 75 -8.19 -16.62 -3.72
N GLU A 76 -7.71 -17.19 -2.63
CA GLU A 76 -6.86 -16.52 -1.63
C GLU A 76 -5.51 -17.24 -1.55
N TYR A 77 -4.43 -16.49 -1.43
CA TYR A 77 -3.13 -17.03 -1.03
C TYR A 77 -2.89 -16.75 0.46
N GLY A 78 -2.25 -17.70 1.12
CA GLY A 78 -1.87 -17.63 2.53
C GLY A 78 -0.36 -17.60 2.66
N SER A 79 0.17 -16.96 3.68
CA SER A 79 1.60 -16.80 3.89
C SER A 79 1.93 -17.05 5.36
N GLY A 80 3.03 -17.73 5.61
CA GLY A 80 3.52 -18.05 6.95
C GLY A 80 4.96 -17.59 7.12
N ILE A 81 5.27 -17.05 8.30
CA ILE A 81 6.59 -16.59 8.69
C ILE A 81 6.87 -17.03 10.12
N TYR A 82 8.00 -17.68 10.32
CA TYR A 82 8.52 -18.02 11.63
C TYR A 82 9.94 -17.48 11.75
N PHE A 83 10.27 -16.85 12.88
CA PHE A 83 11.65 -16.45 13.15
C PHE A 83 11.94 -16.44 14.64
N VAL A 84 13.22 -16.52 14.99
CA VAL A 84 13.68 -16.46 16.38
C VAL A 84 14.52 -15.21 16.58
N LYS A 85 14.23 -14.44 17.62
CA LYS A 85 14.98 -13.26 18.02
C LYS A 85 15.12 -13.24 19.55
N ASN A 86 16.35 -13.09 20.05
CA ASN A 86 16.65 -13.07 21.49
C ASN A 86 16.04 -14.28 22.24
N ASP A 87 16.20 -15.48 21.69
CA ASP A 87 15.63 -16.74 22.21
C ASP A 87 14.09 -16.76 22.32
N GLN A 88 13.40 -15.80 21.69
CA GLN A 88 11.94 -15.77 21.57
C GLN A 88 11.51 -16.15 20.15
N GLU A 89 10.48 -16.99 20.07
CA GLU A 89 9.87 -17.41 18.81
C GLU A 89 8.74 -16.49 18.40
N TYR A 90 8.70 -16.14 17.12
CA TYR A 90 7.69 -15.29 16.54
C TYR A 90 6.98 -16.02 15.41
N PHE A 91 5.66 -15.95 15.43
CA PHE A 91 4.77 -16.64 14.50
C PHE A 91 3.86 -15.61 13.83
N TYR A 92 4.03 -15.43 12.53
CA TYR A 92 3.22 -14.53 11.74
C TYR A 92 2.60 -15.27 10.58
N TYR A 93 1.36 -14.93 10.27
CA TYR A 93 0.65 -15.51 9.15
C TYR A 93 -0.44 -14.57 8.67
N PHE A 94 -0.72 -14.61 7.38
CA PHE A 94 -1.65 -13.69 6.75
C PHE A 94 -2.11 -14.19 5.39
N LYS A 95 -3.23 -13.65 4.91
CA LYS A 95 -3.78 -13.99 3.60
C LYS A 95 -4.03 -12.76 2.73
N GLY A 96 -4.01 -12.98 1.41
CA GLY A 96 -4.32 -11.97 0.41
C GLY A 96 -5.13 -12.55 -0.75
N ASN A 97 -5.80 -11.66 -1.47
CA ASN A 97 -6.68 -11.99 -2.59
C ASN A 97 -6.48 -11.04 -3.79
N ASP A 98 -5.31 -10.40 -3.89
CA ASP A 98 -5.00 -9.49 -4.98
C ASP A 98 -5.07 -10.23 -6.33
N GLU A 99 -5.99 -9.80 -7.21
CA GLU A 99 -6.26 -10.41 -8.51
C GLU A 99 -5.00 -10.53 -9.40
N ARG A 100 -4.02 -9.63 -9.21
CA ARG A 100 -2.72 -9.65 -9.89
C ARG A 100 -1.88 -10.86 -9.49
N PHE A 101 -2.01 -11.30 -8.23
CA PHE A 101 -1.11 -12.26 -7.59
C PHE A 101 -1.73 -13.65 -7.42
N ILE A 102 -3.06 -13.76 -7.30
CA ILE A 102 -3.76 -15.05 -7.10
C ILE A 102 -3.43 -16.10 -8.17
N LYS A 103 -3.07 -15.68 -9.40
CA LYS A 103 -2.62 -16.58 -10.47
C LYS A 103 -1.30 -17.28 -10.17
N SER A 104 -0.51 -16.74 -9.24
CA SER A 104 0.73 -17.34 -8.74
C SER A 104 0.49 -18.31 -7.57
N ARG A 105 -0.75 -18.44 -7.09
CA ARG A 105 -1.16 -19.40 -6.07
C ARG A 105 -0.29 -19.32 -4.80
N ASN A 106 0.23 -20.44 -4.31
CA ASN A 106 1.08 -20.52 -3.12
C ASN A 106 2.36 -19.69 -3.25
N VAL A 107 2.92 -19.58 -4.46
CA VAL A 107 4.08 -18.70 -4.73
C VAL A 107 3.77 -17.23 -4.42
N ALA A 108 2.49 -16.82 -4.50
CA ALA A 108 2.10 -15.48 -4.05
C ALA A 108 2.27 -15.32 -2.54
N GLY A 109 1.81 -16.29 -1.75
CA GLY A 109 1.99 -16.26 -0.31
C GLY A 109 3.46 -16.21 0.09
N GLU A 110 4.28 -17.07 -0.49
CA GLU A 110 5.69 -17.17 -0.14
C GLU A 110 6.48 -15.89 -0.51
N LEU A 111 6.25 -15.32 -1.70
CA LEU A 111 6.86 -14.04 -2.06
C LEU A 111 6.39 -12.89 -1.15
N MET A 112 5.12 -12.89 -0.75
CA MET A 112 4.62 -11.87 0.18
C MET A 112 5.20 -12.05 1.59
N ALA A 113 5.41 -13.29 2.05
CA ALA A 113 6.12 -13.59 3.29
C ALA A 113 7.57 -13.10 3.24
N ALA A 114 8.28 -13.31 2.12
CA ALA A 114 9.62 -12.80 1.89
C ALA A 114 9.70 -11.26 1.96
N ILE A 115 8.79 -10.56 1.28
CA ILE A 115 8.69 -9.09 1.33
C ILE A 115 8.48 -8.63 2.77
N TRP A 116 7.59 -9.30 3.49
CA TRP A 116 7.27 -8.88 4.84
C TRP A 116 8.45 -8.99 5.79
N ILE A 117 9.14 -10.13 5.81
CA ILE A 117 10.26 -10.31 6.75
C ILE A 117 11.44 -9.40 6.41
N MET A 118 11.67 -9.13 5.13
CA MET A 118 12.63 -8.12 4.68
C MET A 118 12.25 -6.72 5.16
N LYS A 119 10.97 -6.33 5.04
CA LYS A 119 10.48 -5.04 5.56
C LYS A 119 10.61 -4.96 7.07
N TYR A 120 10.24 -6.01 7.79
CA TYR A 120 10.43 -6.10 9.24
C TYR A 120 11.89 -5.86 9.63
N CYS A 121 12.84 -6.42 8.88
CA CYS A 121 14.26 -6.19 9.14
C CYS A 121 14.65 -4.71 8.95
N ILE A 122 14.20 -4.07 7.87
CA ILE A 122 14.44 -2.64 7.62
C ILE A 122 13.85 -1.77 8.74
N ASP A 123 12.58 -1.99 9.08
CA ASP A 123 11.87 -1.22 10.12
C ASP A 123 12.50 -1.41 11.50
N LYS A 124 13.14 -2.55 11.77
CA LYS A 124 13.86 -2.82 13.03
C LYS A 124 15.36 -2.55 12.95
N ASN A 125 15.82 -1.89 11.88
CA ASN A 125 17.22 -1.58 11.61
C ASN A 125 18.16 -2.81 11.70
N ILE A 126 17.65 -3.99 11.36
CA ILE A 126 18.39 -5.24 11.27
C ILE A 126 19.17 -5.22 9.95
N LYS A 127 20.48 -5.49 10.02
CA LYS A 127 21.39 -5.38 8.86
C LYS A 127 21.58 -6.67 8.07
N LYS A 128 21.25 -7.81 8.66
CA LYS A 128 21.44 -9.13 8.04
C LYS A 128 20.24 -10.04 8.30
N LEU A 129 19.78 -10.72 7.25
CA LEU A 129 18.68 -11.69 7.25
C LEU A 129 19.14 -13.00 6.63
N ASN A 130 19.00 -14.10 7.38
CA ASN A 130 19.16 -15.46 6.89
C ASN A 130 17.76 -16.00 6.57
N LEU A 131 17.39 -16.04 5.28
CA LEU A 131 16.04 -16.35 4.82
C LEU A 131 15.94 -17.78 4.31
N PHE A 132 15.14 -18.61 5.00
CA PHE A 132 14.84 -19.99 4.65
C PHE A 132 13.50 -20.10 3.92
N TYR A 133 13.48 -20.83 2.80
CA TYR A 133 12.32 -20.94 1.90
C TYR A 133 12.37 -22.25 1.09
N ASP A 134 11.23 -22.72 0.57
CA ASP A 134 11.16 -23.98 -0.17
C ASP A 134 11.18 -23.78 -1.70
N TYR A 135 10.73 -22.62 -2.19
CA TYR A 135 10.65 -22.32 -3.60
C TYR A 135 11.85 -21.54 -4.11
N ALA A 136 12.57 -22.15 -5.06
CA ALA A 136 13.79 -21.56 -5.63
C ALA A 136 13.60 -20.17 -6.27
N GLY A 137 12.37 -19.75 -6.59
CA GLY A 137 12.10 -18.43 -7.15
C GLY A 137 12.40 -17.28 -6.19
N ILE A 138 12.30 -17.48 -4.87
CA ILE A 138 12.56 -16.44 -3.86
C ILE A 138 13.95 -15.83 -4.03
N GLU A 139 14.98 -16.67 -4.12
CA GLU A 139 16.35 -16.21 -4.35
C GLU A 139 16.56 -15.79 -5.82
N LYS A 140 16.17 -16.66 -6.77
CA LYS A 140 16.54 -16.48 -8.18
C LYS A 140 15.98 -15.22 -8.83
N TRP A 141 14.79 -14.76 -8.40
CA TRP A 141 14.27 -13.47 -8.86
C TRP A 141 14.98 -12.30 -8.18
N ALA A 142 15.28 -12.38 -6.88
CA ALA A 142 15.97 -11.32 -6.15
C ALA A 142 17.32 -11.00 -6.81
N ILE A 143 18.16 -12.02 -7.00
CA ILE A 143 19.52 -11.88 -7.57
C ILE A 143 19.54 -11.74 -9.10
N GLY A 144 18.39 -11.87 -9.77
CA GLY A 144 18.26 -11.66 -11.21
C GLY A 144 18.65 -12.84 -12.11
N GLU A 145 18.81 -14.05 -11.57
CA GLU A 145 19.00 -15.27 -12.37
C GLU A 145 17.76 -15.62 -13.20
N TRP A 146 16.57 -15.35 -12.68
CA TRP A 146 15.30 -15.61 -13.35
C TRP A 146 14.65 -14.33 -13.87
N LYS A 147 14.09 -14.40 -15.08
CA LYS A 147 13.32 -13.29 -15.65
C LYS A 147 11.99 -13.11 -14.90
N THR A 148 11.67 -11.86 -14.58
CA THR A 148 10.43 -11.46 -13.90
C THR A 148 9.35 -11.09 -14.93
N ASN A 149 8.47 -12.04 -15.25
CA ASN A 149 7.44 -11.85 -16.28
C ASN A 149 6.07 -11.46 -15.73
N LYS A 150 5.77 -11.83 -14.47
CA LYS A 150 4.50 -11.55 -13.79
C LYS A 150 4.62 -10.28 -12.94
N GLU A 151 3.51 -9.57 -12.73
CA GLU A 151 3.47 -8.38 -11.86
C GLU A 151 4.05 -8.64 -10.48
N LEU A 152 3.61 -9.71 -9.81
CA LEU A 152 4.14 -10.12 -8.51
C LEU A 152 5.67 -10.28 -8.51
N THR A 153 6.22 -10.94 -9.53
CA THR A 153 7.67 -11.20 -9.61
C THR A 153 8.47 -9.93 -9.90
N LYS A 154 7.88 -8.98 -10.63
CA LYS A 154 8.49 -7.67 -10.90
C LYS A 154 8.49 -6.83 -9.62
N LEU A 155 7.37 -6.78 -8.91
CA LEU A 155 7.22 -6.08 -7.64
C LEU A 155 8.21 -6.63 -6.59
N TYR A 156 8.28 -7.95 -6.44
CA TYR A 156 9.23 -8.58 -5.52
C TYR A 156 10.67 -8.17 -5.83
N LYS A 157 11.07 -8.20 -7.11
CA LYS A 157 12.41 -7.78 -7.50
C LYS A 157 12.65 -6.29 -7.25
N GLN A 158 11.71 -5.42 -7.61
CA GLN A 158 11.80 -3.98 -7.36
C GLN A 158 11.95 -3.68 -5.87
N PHE A 159 11.19 -4.37 -5.02
CA PHE A 159 11.31 -4.26 -3.57
C PHE A 159 12.68 -4.72 -3.07
N TYR A 160 13.17 -5.89 -3.50
CA TYR A 160 14.51 -6.35 -3.14
C TYR A 160 15.60 -5.36 -3.58
N ASP A 161 15.51 -4.86 -4.82
CA ASP A 161 16.47 -3.90 -5.37
C ASP A 161 16.48 -2.56 -4.62
N SER A 162 15.38 -2.16 -3.97
CA SER A 162 15.32 -0.93 -3.17
C SER A 162 15.92 -1.06 -1.76
N ILE A 163 16.09 -2.28 -1.27
CA ILE A 163 16.59 -2.56 0.10
C ILE A 163 17.96 -3.23 0.14
N LYS A 164 18.46 -3.78 -0.98
CA LYS A 164 19.70 -4.59 -1.01
C LYS A 164 20.94 -3.89 -0.47
N ASP A 165 20.99 -2.56 -0.52
CA ASP A 165 22.11 -1.77 0.04
C ASP A 165 21.95 -1.50 1.55
N LYS A 166 20.77 -1.78 2.12
CA LYS A 166 20.41 -1.55 3.53
C LYS A 166 20.32 -2.85 4.35
N LEU A 167 20.04 -3.98 3.68
CA LEU A 167 19.85 -5.30 4.29
C LEU A 167 20.61 -6.35 3.48
N GLU A 168 21.60 -6.97 4.12
CA GLU A 168 22.27 -8.16 3.60
C GLU A 168 21.35 -9.38 3.77
N ILE A 169 21.15 -10.15 2.70
CA ILE A 169 20.24 -11.30 2.71
C ILE A 169 20.99 -12.55 2.22
N ASP A 170 21.11 -13.53 3.12
CA ASP A 170 21.60 -14.86 2.80
C ASP A 170 20.40 -15.80 2.56
N PHE A 171 20.33 -16.40 1.38
CA PHE A 171 19.23 -17.25 0.95
C PHE A 171 19.52 -18.74 1.21
N PHE A 172 18.63 -19.41 1.93
CA PHE A 172 18.76 -20.83 2.31
C PHE A 172 17.57 -21.65 1.82
N LYS A 173 17.70 -22.26 0.64
CA LYS A 173 16.67 -23.17 0.16
C LYS A 173 16.60 -24.45 1.02
N VAL A 174 15.41 -24.78 1.50
CA VAL A 174 15.08 -26.06 2.17
C VAL A 174 14.27 -26.96 1.25
N GLU A 175 14.32 -28.28 1.49
CA GLU A 175 13.48 -29.23 0.77
C GLU A 175 12.09 -29.28 1.44
N ALA A 176 11.03 -29.14 0.65
CA ALA A 176 9.66 -29.28 1.16
C ALA A 176 9.46 -30.67 1.78
N HIS A 177 8.85 -30.72 2.97
CA HIS A 177 8.59 -31.94 3.74
C HIS A 177 9.85 -32.73 4.15
N SER A 178 10.97 -32.04 4.36
CA SER A 178 12.25 -32.64 4.77
C SER A 178 12.36 -32.96 6.27
N GLY A 179 11.34 -32.62 7.08
CA GLY A 179 11.36 -32.78 8.53
C GLY A 179 12.16 -31.68 9.25
N ASP A 180 12.40 -30.54 8.59
CA ASP A 180 12.82 -29.31 9.27
C ASP A 180 11.61 -28.73 10.02
N GLU A 181 11.59 -28.93 11.33
CA GLU A 181 10.49 -28.49 12.22
C GLU A 181 10.12 -27.02 12.02
N LYS A 182 11.09 -26.15 11.70
CA LYS A 182 10.86 -24.71 11.54
C LYS A 182 10.22 -24.37 10.19
N ASN A 183 10.59 -25.08 9.14
CA ASN A 183 9.91 -24.99 7.87
C ASN A 183 8.46 -25.49 7.97
N ASP A 184 8.25 -26.60 8.67
CA ASP A 184 6.91 -27.15 8.90
C ASP A 184 6.03 -26.19 9.72
N ILE A 185 6.61 -25.42 10.65
CA ILE A 185 5.90 -24.33 11.32
C ILE A 185 5.44 -23.27 10.30
N ALA A 186 6.31 -22.81 9.40
CA ALA A 186 5.97 -21.80 8.39
C ALA A 186 4.86 -22.29 7.43
N ASP A 187 4.92 -23.55 6.96
CA ASP A 187 3.87 -24.20 6.15
C ASP A 187 2.52 -24.20 6.88
N ASN A 188 2.53 -24.65 8.14
CA ASN A 188 1.32 -24.71 8.97
C ASN A 188 0.73 -23.32 9.21
N LEU A 189 1.58 -22.30 9.42
CA LEU A 189 1.17 -20.90 9.52
C LEU A 189 0.51 -20.41 8.22
N ALA A 190 1.10 -20.71 7.07
CA ALA A 190 0.54 -20.35 5.77
C ALA A 190 -0.84 -21.00 5.55
N LYS A 191 -1.01 -22.28 5.90
CA LYS A 191 -2.30 -22.99 5.83
C LYS A 191 -3.32 -22.43 6.82
N LYS A 192 -2.88 -22.15 8.06
CA LYS A 192 -3.71 -21.57 9.13
C LYS A 192 -4.31 -20.23 8.71
N SER A 193 -3.55 -19.40 7.99
CA SER A 193 -4.02 -18.10 7.49
C SER A 193 -5.26 -18.19 6.58
N LEU A 194 -5.46 -19.32 5.91
CA LEU A 194 -6.58 -19.54 5.00
C LEU A 194 -7.83 -20.08 5.70
N GLN A 195 -7.69 -20.60 6.92
CA GLN A 195 -8.77 -21.21 7.69
C GLN A 195 -9.40 -20.24 8.69
N GLU A 196 -8.62 -19.30 9.22
CA GLU A 196 -9.12 -18.31 10.16
C GLU A 196 -9.67 -17.06 9.43
N ASN A 197 -10.86 -16.59 9.84
CA ASN A 197 -11.39 -15.29 9.43
C ASN A 197 -10.64 -14.09 10.04
N LYS A 198 -9.56 -14.36 10.80
CA LYS A 198 -8.56 -13.36 11.11
C LYS A 198 -7.78 -13.07 9.84
N ILE A 199 -8.16 -11.99 9.17
CA ILE A 199 -7.22 -11.22 8.35
C ILE A 199 -6.23 -10.55 9.31
N GLU A 200 -5.34 -11.32 9.96
CA GLU A 200 -4.18 -10.76 10.67
C GLU A 200 -3.13 -10.36 9.62
N ASN A 201 -3.40 -9.27 8.89
CA ASN A 201 -2.43 -8.65 8.00
C ASN A 201 -1.48 -7.74 8.81
N LEU A 202 -0.35 -8.31 9.21
CA LEU A 202 1.06 -7.86 9.18
C LEU A 202 1.54 -6.40 9.29
N LEU A 203 0.67 -5.42 9.51
CA LEU A 203 1.04 -4.16 10.14
C LEU A 203 0.13 -3.94 11.36
N SER A 204 -0.25 -5.07 11.99
CA SER A 204 -1.23 -5.34 13.08
C SER A 204 -0.76 -5.36 14.55
N LYS A 205 0.51 -5.76 14.72
CA LYS A 205 1.13 -6.04 16.00
C LYS A 205 2.64 -5.84 15.91
N SER A 206 3.08 -4.58 15.83
CA SER A 206 4.37 -4.22 16.41
C SER A 206 4.12 -3.45 17.69
N THR A 207 4.27 -4.16 18.80
CA THR A 207 4.51 -3.57 20.13
C THR A 207 5.56 -2.47 19.99
N PHE A 208 5.18 -1.28 20.44
CA PHE A 208 5.99 -0.11 20.78
C PHE A 208 7.41 -0.07 20.17
N ILE A 209 7.57 0.63 19.05
CA ILE A 209 8.86 1.26 18.72
C ILE A 209 8.61 2.72 18.39
N GLU A 210 9.20 3.57 19.22
CA GLU A 210 9.55 4.94 18.88
C GLU A 210 10.58 4.88 17.75
N ASP A 211 10.15 5.02 16.50
CA ASP A 211 11.09 5.15 15.39
C ASP A 211 11.31 6.63 15.05
N SER A 212 12.57 6.99 15.14
CA SER A 212 13.21 8.30 15.10
C SER A 212 13.26 8.97 13.71
N ASP A 213 12.44 8.56 12.76
CA ASP A 213 12.26 9.25 11.46
C ASP A 213 10.96 10.04 11.48
N ASN A 214 10.89 11.00 12.41
CA ASN A 214 9.70 11.81 12.62
C ASN A 214 9.50 12.77 11.43
N LYS A 215 8.77 12.33 10.40
CA LYS A 215 8.09 13.26 9.50
C LYS A 215 7.07 14.04 10.34
N PHE A 216 7.37 15.31 10.63
CA PHE A 216 6.49 16.25 11.32
C PHE A 216 5.90 17.19 10.28
N PHE A 217 4.57 17.29 10.23
CA PHE A 217 3.93 18.35 9.50
C PHE A 217 3.45 19.43 10.45
N THR A 218 3.64 20.69 10.10
CA THR A 218 3.38 21.84 10.97
C THR A 218 2.44 22.79 10.26
N ILE A 219 1.28 23.05 10.86
CA ILE A 219 0.32 24.05 10.41
C ILE A 219 0.42 25.23 11.39
N LYS A 220 0.79 26.40 10.88
CA LYS A 220 0.87 27.62 11.71
C LYS A 220 -0.49 28.29 11.77
N PHE A 221 -0.71 29.11 12.79
CA PHE A 221 -1.95 29.89 12.97
C PHE A 221 -3.26 29.08 12.98
N PHE A 222 -3.19 27.81 13.40
CA PHE A 222 -4.34 26.92 13.44
C PHE A 222 -5.25 27.28 14.62
N GLU A 223 -6.40 27.90 14.36
CA GLU A 223 -7.28 28.37 15.43
C GLU A 223 -7.86 27.24 16.28
N LYS A 224 -8.04 27.48 17.59
CA LYS A 224 -8.55 26.47 18.53
C LYS A 224 -9.93 25.94 18.16
N GLN A 225 -10.77 26.77 17.52
CA GLN A 225 -12.06 26.33 16.99
C GLN A 225 -11.89 25.31 15.87
N ASN A 226 -10.89 25.48 14.99
CA ASN A 226 -10.60 24.54 13.90
C ASN A 226 -10.07 23.23 14.45
N LEU A 227 -9.28 23.25 15.54
CA LEU A 227 -8.86 22.05 16.26
C LEU A 227 -10.05 21.25 16.80
N LYS A 228 -11.04 21.93 17.38
CA LYS A 228 -12.25 21.29 17.85
C LYS A 228 -13.02 20.64 16.69
N SER A 229 -13.23 21.38 15.60
CA SER A 229 -13.90 20.87 14.40
C SER A 229 -13.16 19.68 13.78
N LEU A 230 -11.83 19.72 13.69
CA LEU A 230 -11.00 18.62 13.18
C LEU A 230 -11.18 17.37 14.04
N LYS A 231 -11.11 17.51 15.36
CA LYS A 231 -11.30 16.38 16.29
C LYS A 231 -12.70 15.78 16.15
N ASP A 232 -13.73 16.62 16.11
CA ASP A 232 -15.11 16.13 15.99
C ASP A 232 -15.37 15.47 14.63
N TYR A 233 -14.75 15.99 13.56
CA TYR A 233 -14.73 15.35 12.24
C TYR A 233 -14.08 13.97 12.30
N LEU A 234 -12.87 13.87 12.86
CA LEU A 234 -12.11 12.62 12.95
C LEU A 234 -12.79 11.58 13.84
N LYS A 235 -13.44 11.98 14.95
CA LYS A 235 -14.16 11.05 15.85
C LYS A 235 -15.28 10.26 15.16
N ASN A 236 -15.84 10.77 14.07
CA ASN A 236 -16.85 10.03 13.32
C ASN A 236 -16.28 8.71 12.77
N ASP A 237 -14.99 8.72 12.44
CA ASP A 237 -14.35 7.62 11.75
C ASP A 237 -13.12 7.05 12.46
N PHE A 238 -12.58 7.66 13.50
CA PHE A 238 -11.35 7.20 14.11
C PHE A 238 -11.41 7.24 15.63
N GLU A 239 -10.71 6.30 16.25
CA GLU A 239 -10.46 6.33 17.68
C GLU A 239 -9.46 7.45 18.00
N ILE A 240 -9.78 8.28 18.99
CA ILE A 240 -8.94 9.37 19.46
C ILE A 240 -8.64 9.20 20.95
N ILE A 241 -7.35 9.23 21.31
CA ILE A 241 -6.88 9.17 22.69
C ILE A 241 -6.17 10.49 23.04
N LEU A 242 -6.64 11.17 24.08
CA LEU A 242 -5.98 12.35 24.64
C LEU A 242 -4.78 11.94 25.48
N LEU A 243 -3.74 12.78 25.50
CA LEU A 243 -2.52 12.56 26.28
C LEU A 243 -2.46 13.56 27.43
N ASP A 244 -2.30 13.06 28.65
CA ASP A 244 -2.40 13.86 29.88
C ASP A 244 -1.05 14.48 30.32
N ASP A 245 0.08 13.86 29.98
CA ASP A 245 1.42 14.35 30.29
C ASP A 245 1.96 15.26 29.18
N LEU A 246 1.62 16.54 29.25
CA LEU A 246 1.98 17.54 28.24
C LEU A 246 3.24 18.34 28.62
N GLU A 247 4.11 18.57 27.63
CA GLU A 247 5.17 19.56 27.76
C GLU A 247 4.59 20.97 28.02
N PRO A 248 5.29 21.87 28.74
CA PRO A 248 4.76 23.19 29.10
C PRO A 248 4.34 24.07 27.92
N THR A 249 4.90 23.82 26.74
CA THR A 249 4.64 24.55 25.48
C THR A 249 3.36 24.07 24.78
N LEU A 250 2.91 22.85 25.08
CA LEU A 250 1.71 22.26 24.52
C LEU A 250 0.47 22.76 25.28
N GLU A 251 -0.58 23.01 24.52
CA GLU A 251 -1.92 23.23 25.04
C GLU A 251 -2.74 21.94 24.98
N GLU A 252 -2.54 21.11 23.96
CA GLU A 252 -3.22 19.83 23.82
C GLU A 252 -2.38 18.82 23.02
N SER A 253 -2.47 17.53 23.34
CA SER A 253 -1.88 16.46 22.54
C SER A 253 -2.83 15.26 22.49
N PHE A 254 -2.96 14.64 21.32
CA PHE A 254 -3.80 13.46 21.13
C PHE A 254 -3.26 12.55 20.02
N LYS A 255 -3.67 11.28 20.05
CA LYS A 255 -3.37 10.28 19.03
C LYS A 255 -4.66 9.88 18.33
N VAL A 256 -4.57 9.72 17.02
CA VAL A 256 -5.67 9.22 16.18
C VAL A 256 -5.20 7.96 15.49
N PHE A 257 -5.95 6.88 15.68
CA PHE A 257 -5.56 5.55 15.21
C PHE A 257 -6.20 5.24 13.87
N SER A 258 -5.39 4.68 12.96
CA SER A 258 -5.86 4.20 11.66
C SER A 258 -6.89 3.08 11.82
N LYS A 259 -7.90 3.06 10.96
CA LYS A 259 -8.84 1.93 10.83
C LYS A 259 -8.26 0.79 9.99
N VAL A 260 -7.24 1.10 9.17
CA VAL A 260 -6.72 0.20 8.13
C VAL A 260 -5.28 -0.24 8.36
N SER A 261 -4.61 0.26 9.40
CA SER A 261 -3.25 -0.09 9.82
C SER A 261 -3.06 0.10 11.34
N ASP A 262 -1.94 -0.33 11.92
CA ASP A 262 -1.57 0.02 13.30
C ASP A 262 -1.05 1.43 13.47
N TYR A 263 -0.79 2.12 12.37
CA TYR A 263 -0.20 3.43 12.48
C TYR A 263 -1.19 4.39 13.14
N GLN A 264 -0.62 5.39 13.80
CA GLN A 264 -1.34 6.51 14.36
C GLN A 264 -0.74 7.81 13.83
N LEU A 265 -1.54 8.86 13.86
CA LEU A 265 -1.02 10.22 13.85
C LEU A 265 -1.12 10.79 15.26
N ARG A 266 -0.01 11.32 15.77
CA ARG A 266 0.04 12.15 16.97
C ARG A 266 -0.14 13.60 16.55
N PHE A 267 -1.04 14.29 17.20
CA PHE A 267 -1.35 15.70 17.04
C PHE A 267 -0.89 16.43 18.29
N ASN A 268 -0.12 17.50 18.12
CA ASN A 268 0.42 18.33 19.16
C ASN A 268 0.03 19.77 18.84
N TYR A 269 -0.85 20.33 19.66
CA TYR A 269 -1.30 21.69 19.54
C TYR A 269 -0.61 22.57 20.58
N TYR A 270 0.14 23.55 20.11
CA TYR A 270 0.96 24.44 20.94
C TYR A 270 0.20 25.72 21.28
N LYS A 271 0.56 26.33 22.41
CA LYS A 271 0.03 27.64 22.86
C LYS A 271 0.27 28.76 21.84
N THR A 272 1.21 28.59 20.92
CA THR A 272 1.50 29.48 19.78
C THR A 272 0.48 29.36 18.64
N LYS A 273 -0.60 28.59 18.79
CA LYS A 273 -1.55 28.22 17.73
C LYS A 273 -0.87 27.45 16.59
N THR A 274 0.11 26.63 16.92
CA THR A 274 0.78 25.76 15.97
C THR A 274 0.24 24.35 16.16
N LEU A 275 -0.17 23.68 15.09
CA LEU A 275 -0.54 22.27 15.11
C LEU A 275 0.56 21.48 14.42
N THR A 276 1.28 20.65 15.16
CA THR A 276 2.18 19.67 14.55
C THR A 276 1.56 18.29 14.58
N ILE A 277 1.73 17.53 13.51
CA ILE A 277 1.18 16.20 13.39
C ILE A 277 2.27 15.27 12.88
N GLN A 278 2.34 14.08 13.45
CA GLN A 278 3.49 13.18 13.32
C GLN A 278 3.01 11.73 13.27
N GLY A 279 3.61 10.92 12.39
CA GLY A 279 3.34 9.49 12.30
C GLY A 279 3.08 9.03 10.87
N LYS A 280 2.49 7.83 10.72
CA LYS A 280 2.39 7.13 9.41
C LYS A 280 0.99 6.57 9.12
N ALA A 281 -0.09 7.14 9.69
CA ALA A 281 -1.45 6.67 9.43
C ALA A 281 -2.06 7.34 8.18
N PHE A 282 -2.04 6.63 7.05
CA PHE A 282 -2.44 7.16 5.73
C PHE A 282 -3.92 7.53 5.61
N ASP A 283 -4.82 6.68 6.10
CA ASP A 283 -6.27 6.96 6.12
C ASP A 283 -6.61 8.16 7.01
N VAL A 284 -6.02 8.23 8.20
CA VAL A 284 -6.15 9.39 9.10
C VAL A 284 -5.60 10.64 8.41
N PHE A 285 -4.44 10.56 7.79
CA PHE A 285 -3.82 11.67 7.08
C PHE A 285 -4.72 12.19 5.94
N ASN A 286 -5.26 11.30 5.10
CA ASN A 286 -6.19 11.68 4.04
C ASN A 286 -7.46 12.33 4.58
N SER A 287 -7.99 11.85 5.72
CA SER A 287 -9.12 12.48 6.39
C SER A 287 -8.77 13.86 6.93
N VAL A 288 -7.57 14.06 7.49
CA VAL A 288 -7.08 15.38 7.90
C VAL A 288 -6.97 16.32 6.69
N GLN A 289 -6.37 15.87 5.59
CA GLN A 289 -6.29 16.66 4.35
C GLN A 289 -7.66 17.06 3.84
N LEU A 290 -8.63 16.13 3.87
CA LEU A 290 -10.00 16.39 3.45
C LEU A 290 -10.72 17.39 4.35
N PHE A 291 -10.49 17.34 5.65
CA PHE A 291 -11.03 18.33 6.58
C PHE A 291 -10.44 19.72 6.30
N LEU A 292 -9.11 19.79 6.18
CA LEU A 292 -8.42 21.05 5.96
C LEU A 292 -8.76 21.65 4.59
N SER A 293 -9.08 20.83 3.58
CA SER A 293 -9.56 21.31 2.28
C SER A 293 -10.91 22.02 2.32
N GLN A 294 -11.69 21.84 3.37
CA GLN A 294 -13.05 22.37 3.49
C GLN A 294 -13.09 23.59 4.41
N GLU A 295 -12.30 23.55 5.47
CA GLU A 295 -12.40 24.48 6.59
C GLU A 295 -11.19 25.42 6.72
N TYR A 296 -10.12 25.22 5.93
CA TYR A 296 -8.88 25.99 6.03
C TYR A 296 -8.52 26.69 4.72
N ASN A 297 -8.54 28.03 4.74
CA ASN A 297 -8.32 28.90 3.59
C ASN A 297 -6.86 28.96 3.09
N GLU A 298 -5.92 28.28 3.75
CA GLU A 298 -4.49 28.30 3.41
C GLU A 298 -4.02 26.90 2.97
N TYR A 299 -4.70 26.32 1.98
CA TYR A 299 -4.36 24.98 1.46
C TYR A 299 -2.96 24.90 0.84
N LYS A 300 -2.32 26.03 0.50
CA LYS A 300 -0.95 26.05 -0.01
C LYS A 300 0.06 25.37 0.92
N GLU A 301 -0.10 25.49 2.24
CA GLU A 301 0.77 24.80 3.22
C GLU A 301 0.58 23.27 3.16
N LEU A 302 -0.61 22.76 2.79
CA LEU A 302 -0.86 21.32 2.64
C LEU A 302 -0.13 20.71 1.44
N LEU A 303 0.05 21.49 0.38
CA LEU A 303 0.78 21.03 -0.79
C LEU A 303 2.27 20.83 -0.48
N GLU A 304 2.87 21.73 0.31
CA GLU A 304 4.25 21.55 0.79
C GLU A 304 4.37 20.30 1.68
N ILE A 305 3.37 20.05 2.54
CA ILE A 305 3.31 18.84 3.37
C ILE A 305 3.20 17.56 2.53
N ASN A 306 2.50 17.63 1.40
CA ASN A 306 2.38 16.49 0.48
C ASN A 306 3.73 16.12 -0.14
N GLU A 307 4.58 17.10 -0.42
CA GLU A 307 5.92 16.89 -0.95
C GLU A 307 6.73 15.96 -0.03
N ASP A 308 6.73 16.29 1.26
CA ASP A 308 7.45 15.56 2.30
C ASP A 308 6.81 14.20 2.63
N PHE A 309 5.48 14.15 2.73
CA PHE A 309 4.78 12.93 3.15
C PHE A 309 4.81 11.86 2.05
N PHE A 310 4.68 12.26 0.79
CA PHE A 310 4.57 11.33 -0.36
C PHE A 310 5.84 11.22 -1.21
N SER A 311 6.89 11.97 -0.89
CA SER A 311 8.21 11.90 -1.53
C SER A 311 8.17 12.18 -3.05
N TYR A 312 7.33 13.13 -3.49
CA TYR A 312 7.30 13.67 -4.86
C TYR A 312 7.46 15.19 -4.81
N LYS A 313 7.88 15.88 -5.89
CA LYS A 313 7.93 17.35 -5.93
C LYS A 313 6.60 17.96 -6.36
N ILE A 314 6.09 18.96 -5.63
CA ILE A 314 4.76 19.51 -5.92
C ILE A 314 4.73 20.24 -7.28
N ASP A 315 5.82 20.91 -7.64
CA ASP A 315 5.93 21.66 -8.91
C ASP A 315 5.81 20.74 -10.13
N ASP A 316 6.34 19.52 -10.04
CA ASP A 316 6.22 18.51 -11.09
C ASP A 316 4.75 18.06 -11.23
N ILE A 317 4.07 17.79 -10.11
CA ILE A 317 2.64 17.43 -10.08
C ILE A 317 1.76 18.55 -10.64
N TYR A 318 2.04 19.79 -10.26
CA TYR A 318 1.34 20.97 -10.75
C TYR A 318 1.50 21.10 -12.26
N SER A 319 2.74 21.00 -12.76
CA SER A 319 3.03 21.10 -14.19
C SER A 319 2.34 19.99 -14.98
N ASP A 320 2.44 18.73 -14.54
CA ASP A 320 1.77 17.59 -15.18
C ASP A 320 0.25 17.79 -15.27
N ILE A 321 -0.39 18.18 -14.16
CA ILE A 321 -1.84 18.42 -14.18
C ILE A 321 -2.18 19.57 -15.11
N LYS A 322 -1.54 20.73 -14.92
CA LYS A 322 -1.93 21.95 -15.62
C LYS A 322 -1.65 21.86 -17.11
N ASN A 323 -0.51 21.28 -17.49
CA ASN A 323 -0.04 21.33 -18.87
C ASN A 323 -0.42 20.07 -19.66
N GLU A 324 -0.50 18.90 -19.02
CA GLU A 324 -0.73 17.63 -19.71
C GLU A 324 -2.15 17.09 -19.51
N LEU A 325 -2.64 17.03 -18.27
CA LEU A 325 -3.90 16.35 -17.95
C LEU A 325 -5.14 17.26 -18.04
N MET A 326 -5.02 18.53 -17.64
CA MET A 326 -6.13 19.49 -17.53
C MET A 326 -5.81 20.87 -18.14
N PRO A 327 -5.32 20.95 -19.40
CA PRO A 327 -4.91 22.21 -20.01
C PRO A 327 -6.04 23.24 -20.21
N ILE A 328 -7.31 22.81 -20.19
CA ILE A 328 -8.47 23.70 -20.38
C ILE A 328 -9.18 23.94 -19.06
N SER A 329 -9.43 22.88 -18.30
CA SER A 329 -10.31 22.93 -17.12
C SER A 329 -9.64 23.32 -15.82
N PHE A 330 -8.31 23.28 -15.71
CA PHE A 330 -7.64 23.53 -14.43
C PHE A 330 -7.87 24.95 -13.89
N ASP A 331 -7.73 25.97 -14.74
CA ASP A 331 -7.93 27.38 -14.39
C ASP A 331 -9.42 27.75 -14.25
N TYR A 332 -10.34 26.84 -14.59
CA TYR A 332 -11.76 27.00 -14.28
C TYR A 332 -12.04 26.86 -12.78
N PHE A 333 -11.18 26.20 -12.01
CA PHE A 333 -11.36 25.98 -10.58
C PHE A 333 -10.74 27.08 -9.72
N ASN A 334 -11.26 27.26 -8.50
CA ASN A 334 -10.58 28.09 -7.50
C ASN A 334 -9.38 27.32 -6.91
N GLU A 335 -8.55 28.03 -6.16
CA GLU A 335 -7.32 27.47 -5.59
C GLU A 335 -7.59 26.20 -4.77
N ASP A 336 -8.65 26.16 -3.94
CA ASP A 336 -8.99 24.99 -3.11
C ASP A 336 -9.25 23.70 -3.93
N VAL A 337 -9.92 23.81 -5.07
CA VAL A 337 -10.24 22.65 -5.90
C VAL A 337 -9.06 22.27 -6.80
N GLN A 338 -8.28 23.24 -7.28
CA GLN A 338 -7.00 22.98 -7.96
C GLN A 338 -6.09 22.16 -7.07
N ASN A 339 -6.04 22.53 -5.82
CA ASN A 339 -5.32 21.89 -4.75
C ASN A 339 -5.78 20.46 -4.43
N LEU A 340 -7.09 20.20 -4.42
CA LEU A 340 -7.63 18.83 -4.34
C LEU A 340 -7.23 17.98 -5.54
N LEU A 341 -7.20 18.56 -6.75
CA LEU A 341 -6.75 17.88 -7.97
C LEU A 341 -5.25 17.54 -7.90
N ILE A 342 -4.41 18.50 -7.48
CA ILE A 342 -2.96 18.30 -7.26
C ILE A 342 -2.73 17.17 -6.26
N THR A 343 -3.37 17.23 -5.09
CA THR A 343 -3.29 16.16 -4.08
C THR A 343 -3.72 14.82 -4.67
N SER A 344 -4.83 14.79 -5.42
CA SER A 344 -5.33 13.56 -6.02
C SER A 344 -4.31 12.93 -6.96
N TYR A 345 -3.72 13.70 -7.87
CA TYR A 345 -2.74 13.18 -8.82
C TYR A 345 -1.42 12.82 -8.11
N GLY A 346 -0.98 13.62 -7.16
CA GLY A 346 0.21 13.34 -6.36
C GLY A 346 0.12 12.00 -5.63
N LEU A 347 -1.06 11.64 -5.09
CA LEU A 347 -1.30 10.31 -4.51
C LEU A 347 -1.01 9.16 -5.49
N THR A 348 -1.19 9.37 -6.79
CA THR A 348 -0.87 8.34 -7.81
C THR A 348 0.64 8.15 -8.00
N LYS A 349 1.45 9.18 -7.74
CA LYS A 349 2.91 9.15 -7.92
C LYS A 349 3.66 8.56 -6.73
N ASN A 350 3.00 8.45 -5.58
CA ASN A 350 3.59 7.89 -4.38
C ASN A 350 3.98 6.41 -4.57
N GLN A 351 5.27 6.08 -4.40
CA GLN A 351 5.79 4.71 -4.50
C GLN A 351 6.01 4.06 -3.12
N GLU A 352 6.09 4.84 -2.04
CA GLU A 352 6.41 4.34 -0.69
C GLU A 352 5.27 3.54 -0.04
N TYR A 353 4.06 3.66 -0.60
CA TYR A 353 2.83 3.12 -0.01
C TYR A 353 2.15 2.10 -0.93
N GLU A 354 2.92 1.21 -1.57
CA GLU A 354 2.39 0.17 -2.47
C GLU A 354 1.60 -0.95 -1.76
N PHE A 355 1.61 -0.99 -0.42
CA PHE A 355 1.07 -2.09 0.38
C PHE A 355 0.04 -1.70 1.46
N ILE A 356 -0.73 -0.62 1.26
CA ILE A 356 -1.83 -0.28 2.19
C ILE A 356 -3.02 -1.23 2.00
N LYS A 357 -3.72 -1.55 3.10
CA LYS A 357 -4.90 -2.44 3.14
C LYS A 357 -6.08 -1.92 2.31
N ASP A 358 -6.25 -0.61 2.23
CA ASP A 358 -7.36 0.04 1.56
C ASP A 358 -7.00 1.44 1.04
N TYR A 359 -7.03 1.61 -0.28
CA TYR A 359 -6.83 2.86 -1.01
C TYR A 359 -8.14 3.61 -1.26
N SER A 360 -9.26 3.19 -0.68
CA SER A 360 -10.56 3.87 -0.81
C SER A 360 -10.50 5.37 -0.48
N TYR A 361 -9.72 5.72 0.55
CA TYR A 361 -9.52 7.12 0.95
C TYR A 361 -8.73 7.93 -0.08
N SER A 362 -7.87 7.30 -0.89
CA SER A 362 -7.13 7.97 -1.97
C SER A 362 -8.06 8.51 -3.06
N LEU A 363 -9.28 7.98 -3.18
CA LEU A 363 -10.27 8.48 -4.13
C LEU A 363 -10.97 9.75 -3.66
N MET A 364 -10.89 10.10 -2.37
CA MET A 364 -11.68 11.20 -1.83
C MET A 364 -11.38 12.56 -2.49
N PRO A 365 -10.11 12.95 -2.73
CA PRO A 365 -9.80 14.23 -3.37
C PRO A 365 -10.43 14.37 -4.77
N ILE A 366 -10.32 13.34 -5.62
CA ILE A 366 -10.95 13.37 -6.95
C ILE A 366 -12.48 13.35 -6.86
N MET A 367 -13.07 12.57 -5.95
CA MET A 367 -14.52 12.52 -5.79
C MET A 367 -15.09 13.87 -5.35
N ARG A 368 -14.38 14.61 -4.50
CA ARG A 368 -14.74 15.98 -4.09
C ARG A 368 -14.56 17.00 -5.20
N SER A 369 -13.52 16.87 -6.00
CA SER A 369 -13.30 17.72 -7.17
C SER A 369 -14.45 17.58 -8.18
N ILE A 370 -14.90 16.34 -8.44
CA ILE A 370 -16.06 16.07 -9.30
C ILE A 370 -17.36 16.58 -8.65
N GLU A 371 -17.54 16.39 -7.35
CA GLU A 371 -18.69 16.93 -6.61
C GLU A 371 -18.80 18.45 -6.80
N HIS A 372 -17.68 19.15 -6.58
CA HIS A 372 -17.60 20.60 -6.78
C HIS A 372 -17.90 20.97 -8.23
N TYR A 373 -17.35 20.25 -9.20
CA TYR A 373 -17.59 20.51 -10.61
C TYR A 373 -19.08 20.43 -10.98
N ILE A 374 -19.78 19.40 -10.51
CA ILE A 374 -21.24 19.26 -10.69
C ILE A 374 -21.99 20.44 -10.06
N LYS A 375 -21.67 20.76 -8.79
CA LYS A 375 -22.27 21.89 -8.05
C LYS A 375 -22.06 23.22 -8.79
N LYS A 376 -20.86 23.45 -9.31
CA LYS A 376 -20.48 24.67 -10.02
C LYS A 376 -21.25 24.82 -11.34
N ILE A 377 -21.41 23.74 -12.11
CA ILE A 377 -22.26 23.77 -13.32
C ILE A 377 -23.69 24.15 -12.95
N PHE A 378 -24.30 23.53 -11.93
CA PHE A 378 -25.64 23.91 -11.49
C PHE A 378 -25.75 25.38 -11.08
N TYR A 379 -24.73 25.88 -10.38
CA TYR A 379 -24.67 27.28 -9.97
C TYR A 379 -24.69 28.25 -11.16
N ASN A 380 -23.94 27.95 -12.23
CA ASN A 380 -23.94 28.79 -13.46
C ASN A 380 -25.32 28.90 -14.10
N PHE A 381 -26.18 27.89 -13.95
CA PHE A 381 -27.58 27.90 -14.43
C PHE A 381 -28.60 28.42 -13.41
N GLY A 382 -28.14 29.07 -12.33
CA GLY A 382 -29.02 29.62 -11.30
C GLY A 382 -29.84 28.53 -10.59
N ILE A 383 -29.35 27.30 -10.57
CA ILE A 383 -29.94 26.20 -9.80
C ILE A 383 -29.33 26.27 -8.40
N LYS A 384 -30.09 26.90 -7.51
CA LYS A 384 -29.81 26.97 -6.06
C LYS A 384 -30.64 25.89 -5.37
N CYS A 385 -30.08 25.28 -4.33
CA CYS A 385 -30.83 24.32 -3.53
C CYS A 385 -31.84 25.03 -2.62
N ASN A 386 -33.10 24.62 -2.71
CA ASN A 386 -34.12 25.01 -1.75
C ASN A 386 -33.96 24.12 -0.50
N ASN A 387 -33.64 24.74 0.64
CA ASN A 387 -33.44 24.17 2.00
C ASN A 387 -32.02 24.25 2.60
N CYS A 388 -31.22 25.28 2.27
CA CYS A 388 -30.11 25.65 3.14
C CYS A 388 -30.70 26.30 4.40
N SER A 389 -30.67 25.63 5.55
CA SER A 389 -30.85 26.35 6.82
C SER A 389 -29.58 27.18 7.08
N GLU A 390 -29.68 28.31 7.78
CA GLU A 390 -28.50 29.12 8.18
C GLU A 390 -27.44 28.31 8.98
N LYS A 391 -27.79 27.10 9.45
CA LYS A 391 -26.92 26.18 10.19
C LYS A 391 -26.27 25.09 9.32
N ASP A 392 -26.59 25.00 8.03
CA ASP A 392 -26.06 23.98 7.12
C ASP A 392 -25.94 24.54 5.68
N PRO A 393 -24.83 25.21 5.35
CA PRO A 393 -24.63 25.84 4.04
C PRO A 393 -24.38 24.83 2.90
N ASP A 394 -24.15 23.54 3.19
CA ASP A 394 -23.79 22.53 2.19
C ASP A 394 -25.01 21.80 1.62
N CYS A 395 -25.60 22.45 0.61
CA CYS A 395 -26.98 22.26 0.21
C CYS A 395 -27.25 21.17 -0.84
N PHE A 396 -26.24 20.42 -1.29
CA PHE A 396 -26.38 19.33 -2.28
C PHE A 396 -26.18 17.93 -1.69
N LYS A 397 -26.26 17.75 -0.37
CA LYS A 397 -25.83 16.54 0.37
C LYS A 397 -26.17 15.19 -0.30
N ASN A 398 -27.33 15.08 -0.96
CA ASN A 398 -27.79 13.80 -1.54
C ASN A 398 -27.98 13.78 -3.06
N PHE A 399 -27.68 14.87 -3.75
CA PHE A 399 -27.95 15.01 -5.19
C PHE A 399 -29.34 14.48 -5.63
N GLU A 400 -30.41 14.91 -4.96
CA GLU A 400 -31.78 14.40 -5.14
C GLU A 400 -32.37 14.61 -6.54
N MET A 401 -31.85 15.58 -7.30
CA MET A 401 -32.26 15.82 -8.68
C MET A 401 -31.90 14.69 -9.64
N PHE A 402 -30.98 13.80 -9.25
CA PHE A 402 -30.65 12.60 -10.02
C PHE A 402 -31.40 11.38 -9.50
N LYS A 403 -32.00 10.60 -10.39
CA LYS A 403 -32.70 9.34 -10.06
C LYS A 403 -32.20 8.19 -10.92
N ILE A 404 -32.20 6.98 -10.37
CA ILE A 404 -31.83 5.78 -11.12
C ILE A 404 -32.86 5.50 -12.23
N ASP A 405 -32.39 5.40 -13.47
CA ASP A 405 -33.13 4.82 -14.56
C ASP A 405 -32.90 3.30 -14.54
N HIS A 406 -33.87 2.56 -14.01
CA HIS A 406 -33.79 1.10 -13.87
C HIS A 406 -33.64 0.37 -15.21
N LYS A 407 -34.02 0.97 -16.34
CA LYS A 407 -33.82 0.34 -17.66
C LYS A 407 -32.38 0.45 -18.12
N LYS A 408 -31.71 1.56 -17.82
CA LYS A 408 -30.31 1.82 -18.21
C LYS A 408 -29.30 1.42 -17.15
N GLY A 409 -29.73 1.18 -15.90
CA GLY A 409 -28.84 0.93 -14.77
C GLY A 409 -27.98 2.13 -14.39
N LYS A 410 -28.39 3.36 -14.78
CA LYS A 410 -27.62 4.59 -14.58
C LYS A 410 -28.50 5.68 -13.99
N HIS A 411 -27.90 6.59 -13.24
CA HIS A 411 -28.61 7.78 -12.75
C HIS A 411 -28.76 8.79 -13.85
N THR A 412 -29.95 9.38 -13.94
CA THR A 412 -30.30 10.44 -14.88
C THR A 412 -30.77 11.66 -14.12
N LEU A 413 -30.55 12.85 -14.66
CA LEU A 413 -31.15 14.06 -14.13
C LEU A 413 -32.66 13.91 -14.31
N ALA A 414 -33.44 13.86 -13.23
CA ALA A 414 -34.88 13.60 -13.28
C ALA A 414 -35.70 14.85 -12.97
N ASP A 415 -35.10 15.82 -12.29
CA ASP A 415 -35.78 17.07 -11.94
C ASP A 415 -36.08 17.93 -13.18
N LYS A 416 -37.36 18.22 -13.38
CA LYS A 416 -37.84 18.97 -14.55
C LYS A 416 -37.38 20.42 -14.54
N ASN A 417 -37.30 21.04 -13.37
CA ASN A 417 -36.90 22.44 -13.21
C ASN A 417 -35.41 22.63 -13.53
N CYS A 418 -34.56 21.71 -13.07
CA CYS A 418 -33.15 21.68 -13.42
C CYS A 418 -32.96 21.53 -14.94
N LYS A 419 -33.69 20.59 -15.56
CA LYS A 419 -33.65 20.41 -17.02
C LYS A 419 -34.08 21.65 -17.79
N SER A 420 -35.17 22.30 -17.37
CA SER A 420 -35.65 23.51 -18.03
C SER A 420 -34.72 24.70 -17.85
N LYS A 421 -34.03 24.82 -16.72
CA LYS A 421 -33.04 25.88 -16.49
C LYS A 421 -31.77 25.69 -17.30
N ILE A 422 -31.28 24.45 -17.40
CA ILE A 422 -30.08 24.13 -18.18
C ILE A 422 -30.37 24.22 -19.68
N ASN A 423 -31.53 23.70 -20.12
CA ASN A 423 -32.01 23.72 -21.50
C ASN A 423 -30.96 23.36 -22.57
N ASN A 424 -30.02 22.46 -22.23
CA ASN A 424 -28.96 21.99 -23.10
C ASN A 424 -28.70 20.51 -22.83
N GLN A 425 -28.91 19.66 -23.84
CA GLN A 425 -28.82 18.22 -23.67
C GLN A 425 -27.38 17.74 -23.43
N ASP A 426 -26.37 18.41 -24.00
CA ASP A 426 -24.96 18.04 -23.82
C ASP A 426 -24.49 18.30 -22.38
N ILE A 427 -24.95 19.41 -21.78
CA ILE A 427 -24.70 19.71 -20.36
C ILE A 427 -25.43 18.72 -19.46
N ILE A 428 -26.69 18.38 -19.76
CA ILE A 428 -27.44 17.37 -19.02
C ILE A 428 -26.73 16.01 -19.07
N ASN A 429 -26.32 15.57 -20.27
CA ASN A 429 -25.58 14.32 -20.45
C ASN A 429 -24.25 14.35 -19.67
N SER A 430 -23.54 15.46 -19.72
CA SER A 430 -22.27 15.66 -19.00
C SER A 430 -22.46 15.56 -17.48
N LEU A 431 -23.48 16.21 -16.93
CA LEU A 431 -23.86 16.13 -15.52
C LEU A 431 -24.20 14.70 -15.10
N GLU A 432 -24.94 13.96 -15.94
CA GLU A 432 -25.24 12.54 -15.68
C GLU A 432 -23.98 11.67 -15.67
N ILE A 433 -23.03 11.89 -16.58
CA ILE A 433 -21.76 11.15 -16.59
C ILE A 433 -20.96 11.46 -15.32
N CYS A 434 -20.75 12.73 -14.99
CA CYS A 434 -20.07 13.15 -13.75
C CYS A 434 -20.72 12.54 -12.52
N TYR A 435 -22.05 12.59 -12.42
CA TYR A 435 -22.77 12.08 -11.26
C TYR A 435 -22.66 10.55 -11.12
N ASN A 436 -22.76 9.80 -12.22
CA ASN A 436 -22.57 8.34 -12.18
C ASN A 436 -21.14 7.97 -11.78
N PHE A 437 -20.14 8.73 -12.24
CA PHE A 437 -18.76 8.55 -11.77
C PHE A 437 -18.65 8.82 -10.27
N TYR A 438 -19.13 9.98 -9.81
CA TYR A 438 -19.13 10.36 -8.40
C TYR A 438 -19.82 9.32 -7.49
N ARG A 439 -20.92 8.71 -7.96
CA ARG A 439 -21.63 7.65 -7.24
C ARG A 439 -20.82 6.38 -7.04
N ARG A 440 -19.71 6.18 -7.77
CA ARG A 440 -18.75 5.10 -7.50
C ARG A 440 -18.13 5.21 -6.12
N ARG A 441 -18.20 6.35 -5.42
CA ARG A 441 -17.76 6.49 -4.04
C ARG A 441 -18.61 5.69 -3.04
N HIS A 442 -19.88 5.42 -3.34
CA HIS A 442 -20.84 4.86 -2.38
C HIS A 442 -20.40 3.53 -1.74
N PRO A 443 -19.81 2.57 -2.48
CA PRO A 443 -19.27 1.34 -1.88
C PRO A 443 -18.05 1.54 -0.99
N TYR A 444 -17.32 2.67 -1.17
CA TYR A 444 -16.05 2.99 -0.51
C TYR A 444 -16.22 3.97 0.67
N ALA A 445 -17.28 4.77 0.68
CA ALA A 445 -17.51 5.86 1.62
C ALA A 445 -18.50 5.54 2.76
N HIS A 446 -19.13 4.36 2.75
CA HIS A 446 -20.10 3.96 3.76
C HIS A 446 -19.69 2.64 4.40
N SER A 447 -19.34 2.66 5.69
CA SER A 447 -19.34 1.46 6.52
C SER A 447 -20.79 0.99 6.69
N ASN A 448 -21.26 0.11 5.83
CA ASN A 448 -22.56 -0.51 6.08
C ASN A 448 -22.48 -1.31 7.39
N THR A 449 -23.51 -1.19 8.22
CA THR A 449 -23.69 -1.82 9.54
C THR A 449 -23.71 -3.36 9.55
N LEU A 450 -23.41 -4.00 8.42
CA LEU A 450 -23.30 -5.44 8.26
C LEU A 450 -21.82 -5.82 7.96
N PRO A 451 -21.23 -6.78 8.70
CA PRO A 451 -19.89 -7.27 8.41
C PRO A 451 -19.81 -7.78 6.96
N GLY A 452 -18.91 -7.22 6.14
CA GLY A 452 -18.64 -7.68 4.77
C GLY A 452 -19.23 -6.83 3.62
N ALA A 453 -19.79 -5.65 3.88
CA ALA A 453 -20.47 -4.85 2.84
C ALA A 453 -19.74 -3.56 2.37
N THR A 454 -18.68 -3.10 3.04
CA THR A 454 -17.83 -2.02 2.51
C THR A 454 -16.85 -2.59 1.51
N LYS A 455 -16.93 -2.15 0.24
CA LYS A 455 -15.88 -2.52 -0.72
C LYS A 455 -14.64 -1.72 -0.37
N THR A 456 -13.50 -2.39 -0.25
CA THR A 456 -12.20 -1.74 -0.12
C THR A 456 -11.50 -1.77 -1.47
N ILE A 457 -10.54 -0.87 -1.68
CA ILE A 457 -9.63 -0.92 -2.82
C ILE A 457 -8.30 -1.42 -2.27
N SER A 458 -8.02 -2.72 -2.39
CA SER A 458 -6.74 -3.28 -1.94
C SER A 458 -5.59 -3.06 -2.93
N ASN A 459 -5.90 -2.54 -4.12
CA ASN A 459 -4.95 -2.38 -5.22
C ASN A 459 -4.71 -0.90 -5.53
N LYS A 460 -3.46 -0.45 -5.32
CA LYS A 460 -3.05 0.92 -5.61
C LYS A 460 -3.25 1.30 -7.07
N SER A 461 -2.82 0.46 -8.01
CA SER A 461 -2.99 0.71 -9.45
C SER A 461 -4.46 0.88 -9.83
N LYS A 462 -5.38 0.19 -9.14
CA LYS A 462 -6.81 0.39 -9.35
C LYS A 462 -7.29 1.73 -8.82
N ALA A 463 -6.80 2.17 -7.66
CA ALA A 463 -7.09 3.50 -7.15
C ALA A 463 -6.54 4.59 -8.09
N ASP A 464 -5.30 4.42 -8.55
CA ASP A 464 -4.63 5.33 -9.49
C ASP A 464 -5.41 5.44 -10.80
N GLU A 465 -5.83 4.31 -11.38
CA GLU A 465 -6.67 4.28 -12.59
C GLU A 465 -7.95 5.10 -12.41
N ILE A 466 -8.63 4.94 -11.27
CA ILE A 466 -9.87 5.68 -10.99
C ILE A 466 -9.58 7.18 -10.84
N ILE A 467 -8.49 7.55 -10.18
CA ILE A 467 -8.08 8.95 -10.03
C ILE A 467 -7.84 9.59 -11.40
N ILE A 468 -7.02 8.95 -12.24
CA ILE A 468 -6.70 9.45 -13.58
C ILE A 468 -7.95 9.49 -14.46
N GLU A 469 -8.82 8.48 -14.37
CA GLU A 469 -10.12 8.46 -15.07
C GLU A 469 -10.97 9.67 -14.67
N GLY A 470 -11.03 10.02 -13.38
CA GLY A 470 -11.78 11.17 -12.88
C GLY A 470 -11.21 12.52 -13.34
N ILE A 471 -9.88 12.67 -13.34
CA ILE A 471 -9.20 13.89 -13.82
C ILE A 471 -9.51 14.11 -15.31
N ASN A 472 -9.29 13.08 -16.12
CA ASN A 472 -9.56 13.12 -17.56
C ASN A 472 -11.05 13.33 -17.87
N LEU A 473 -11.95 12.81 -17.02
CA LEU A 473 -13.38 13.02 -17.16
C LEU A 473 -13.75 14.50 -17.04
N ILE A 474 -13.21 15.20 -16.04
CA ILE A 474 -13.45 16.65 -15.85
C ILE A 474 -12.97 17.40 -17.08
N GLU A 475 -11.72 17.18 -17.51
CA GLU A 475 -11.13 17.85 -18.67
C GLU A 475 -11.94 17.61 -19.94
N SER A 476 -12.27 16.34 -20.24
CA SER A 476 -13.03 15.98 -21.43
C SER A 476 -14.43 16.60 -21.45
N ILE A 477 -15.12 16.63 -20.31
CA ILE A 477 -16.44 17.24 -20.22
C ILE A 477 -16.33 18.74 -20.37
N HIS A 478 -15.44 19.38 -19.62
CA HIS A 478 -15.27 20.83 -19.65
C HIS A 478 -14.93 21.33 -21.05
N LYS A 479 -14.02 20.64 -21.75
CA LYS A 479 -13.70 20.94 -23.16
C LYS A 479 -14.94 20.99 -24.06
N ASN A 480 -15.90 20.09 -23.84
CA ASN A 480 -17.13 20.01 -24.63
C ASN A 480 -18.16 21.08 -24.26
N ILE A 481 -18.22 21.49 -23.00
CA ILE A 481 -19.29 22.36 -22.49
C ILE A 481 -18.85 23.78 -22.11
N GLN A 482 -17.55 24.09 -22.13
CA GLN A 482 -16.99 25.39 -21.69
C GLN A 482 -17.62 26.61 -22.37
N ASN A 483 -18.06 26.48 -23.63
CA ASN A 483 -18.71 27.59 -24.35
C ASN A 483 -20.12 27.92 -23.83
N TYR A 484 -20.66 27.08 -22.94
CA TYR A 484 -21.97 27.24 -22.31
C TYR A 484 -21.87 27.53 -20.81
N LEU A 485 -20.68 27.42 -20.21
CA LEU A 485 -20.42 27.64 -18.78
C LEU A 485 -19.94 29.06 -18.52
#